data_AF-A0A2R6I110-F1
#
_entry.id   AF-A0A2R6I110-F1
#
_cell.length_a   1.000
_cell.length_b   1.000
_cell.length_c   1.000
_cell.angle_alpha   90.00
_cell.angle_beta   90.00
_cell.angle_gamma   90.00
#
_symmetry.space_group_name_H-M   'P 1'
#
loop_
_entity.id
_entity.type
_entity.pdbx_description
1 polymer ?
#
loop_
_entity_poly.entity_id
_entity_poly.type
_entity_poly.pdbx_seq_one_letter_code
_entity_poly.pdbx_strand_id
1 'polypeptide(L)'
;MIGLTHAAESAPYGLLVQSDSAPALTVLVGGALIFYGISLVAWGGFGQGNVSGRSAGVVSAVAGLLGVIWAAFLVFPVDAASAAVVGAFGFAFLSGGIHTSFDVDLAGHGLLCLVLAGVSAIVAWSFTFPLSEMAPYLAVAMWSYVAVLVGFFGGAYYGTDRWLQAFTGLSYLTGVLTTGLYGALLITGYVGF
;
A
#
# COMPACT_ATOMS: atom_id res chain seq x y z
N MET A 1 -34.97 -20.92 45.00
CA MET A 1 -33.82 -21.01 44.06
C MET A 1 -34.40 -21.30 42.69
N ILE A 2 -34.60 -20.25 41.90
CA ILE A 2 -35.10 -20.32 40.53
C ILE A 2 -33.89 -20.04 39.64
N GLY A 3 -33.62 -20.95 38.71
CA GLY A 3 -32.45 -20.91 37.83
C GLY A 3 -32.47 -19.69 36.91
N LEU A 4 -31.43 -18.88 37.03
CA LEU A 4 -31.01 -17.92 36.02
C LEU A 4 -30.06 -18.65 35.07
N THR A 5 -30.63 -19.28 34.05
CA THR A 5 -29.93 -19.69 32.83
C THR A 5 -30.62 -19.00 31.66
N HIS A 6 -29.83 -18.45 30.74
CA HIS A 6 -30.19 -17.63 29.57
C HIS A 6 -30.32 -16.13 29.79
N ALA A 7 -29.23 -15.41 29.51
CA ALA A 7 -29.17 -14.37 28.46
C ALA A 7 -27.84 -13.61 28.56
N ALA A 8 -26.78 -14.16 27.95
CA ALA A 8 -25.58 -13.42 27.59
C ALA A 8 -24.94 -14.03 26.33
N GLU A 9 -25.76 -14.32 25.32
CA GLU A 9 -25.31 -14.56 23.95
C GLU A 9 -25.61 -13.31 23.11
N SER A 10 -24.58 -12.50 22.91
CA SER A 10 -24.36 -11.65 21.72
C SER A 10 -23.11 -10.80 21.94
N ALA A 11 -21.97 -11.46 22.10
CA ALA A 11 -20.70 -10.84 21.76
C ALA A 11 -20.65 -10.73 20.22
N PRO A 12 -20.47 -9.55 19.61
CA PRO A 12 -20.46 -9.38 18.15
C PRO A 12 -19.15 -9.84 17.49
N TYR A 13 -18.44 -10.78 18.10
CA TYR A 13 -17.12 -11.26 17.64
C TYR A 13 -17.18 -12.63 16.97
N GLY A 14 -18.37 -13.04 16.51
CA GLY A 14 -18.59 -14.27 15.74
C GLY A 14 -18.27 -14.16 14.25
N LEU A 15 -17.21 -13.43 13.87
CA LEU A 15 -16.78 -13.28 12.47
C LEU A 15 -15.29 -13.56 12.27
N LEU A 16 -14.76 -14.52 13.02
CA LEU A 16 -13.57 -15.26 12.62
C LEU A 16 -14.02 -16.66 12.20
N VAL A 17 -14.79 -16.72 11.11
CA VAL A 17 -14.82 -17.92 10.29
C VAL A 17 -13.40 -18.02 9.71
N GLN A 18 -12.60 -18.94 10.22
CA GLN A 18 -11.45 -19.48 9.49
C GLN A 18 -11.99 -20.01 8.17
N SER A 19 -11.95 -19.18 7.12
CA SER A 19 -12.29 -19.59 5.78
C SER A 19 -11.04 -20.17 5.12
N ASP A 20 -11.22 -21.24 4.35
CA ASP A 20 -10.20 -21.86 3.48
C ASP A 20 -9.57 -20.87 2.46
N SER A 21 -9.96 -19.59 2.48
CA SER A 21 -9.44 -18.49 1.67
C SER A 21 -8.32 -17.67 2.33
N ALA A 22 -7.97 -17.90 3.60
CA ALA A 22 -6.85 -17.18 4.26
C ALA A 22 -5.52 -17.27 3.48
N PRO A 23 -5.11 -18.43 2.90
CA PRO A 23 -3.90 -18.51 2.09
C PRO A 23 -4.02 -17.72 0.78
N ALA A 24 -5.20 -17.71 0.16
CA ALA A 24 -5.46 -16.96 -1.06
C ALA A 24 -5.41 -15.45 -0.82
N LEU A 25 -5.95 -14.98 0.31
CA LEU A 25 -5.87 -13.59 0.74
C LEU A 25 -4.41 -13.14 0.94
N THR A 26 -3.62 -13.91 1.68
CA THR A 26 -2.19 -13.62 1.91
C THR A 26 -1.43 -13.46 0.60
N VAL A 27 -1.63 -14.38 -0.35
CA VAL A 27 -0.99 -14.34 -1.67
C VAL A 27 -1.46 -13.14 -2.48
N LEU A 28 -2.75 -12.81 -2.44
CA LEU A 28 -3.30 -11.68 -3.17
C LEU A 28 -2.78 -10.33 -2.62
N VAL A 29 -2.75 -10.12 -1.29
CA VAL A 29 -2.14 -8.92 -0.71
C VAL A 29 -0.64 -8.87 -1.00
N GLY A 30 0.06 -10.00 -0.87
CA GLY A 30 1.50 -10.08 -1.17
C GLY A 30 1.82 -9.70 -2.62
N GLY A 31 1.01 -10.16 -3.58
CA GLY A 31 1.14 -9.80 -5.00
C GLY A 31 1.02 -8.29 -5.24
N ALA A 32 0.02 -7.64 -4.63
CA ALA A 32 -0.14 -6.19 -4.73
C ALA A 32 1.07 -5.43 -4.17
N LEU A 33 1.59 -5.86 -3.02
CA LEU A 33 2.76 -5.24 -2.39
C LEU A 33 4.03 -5.38 -3.24
N ILE A 34 4.20 -6.47 -3.97
CA ILE A 34 5.32 -6.63 -4.91
C ILE A 34 5.24 -5.60 -6.03
N PHE A 35 4.05 -5.38 -6.62
CA PHE A 35 3.90 -4.36 -7.67
C PHE A 35 4.25 -2.96 -7.14
N TYR A 36 3.85 -2.65 -5.91
CA TYR A 36 4.18 -1.38 -5.26
C TYR A 36 5.67 -1.26 -4.99
N GLY A 37 6.31 -2.34 -4.53
CA GLY A 37 7.75 -2.40 -4.35
C GLY A 37 8.52 -2.11 -5.64
N ILE A 38 8.11 -2.73 -6.76
CA ILE A 38 8.71 -2.52 -8.08
C ILE A 38 8.60 -1.04 -8.50
N SER A 39 7.42 -0.45 -8.32
CA SER A 39 7.20 0.97 -8.64
C SER A 39 8.11 1.88 -7.79
N LEU A 40 8.12 1.69 -6.48
CA LEU A 40 8.88 2.52 -5.54
C LEU A 40 10.39 2.42 -5.74
N VAL A 41 10.90 1.23 -6.09
CA VAL A 41 12.32 1.07 -6.46
C VAL A 41 12.66 1.86 -7.72
N ALA A 42 11.77 1.90 -8.72
CA ALA A 42 12.00 2.72 -9.92
C ALA A 42 12.03 4.22 -9.59
N TRP A 43 11.15 4.70 -8.72
CA TRP A 43 11.17 6.08 -8.22
C TRP A 43 12.43 6.40 -7.40
N GLY A 44 12.90 5.45 -6.59
CA GLY A 44 14.20 5.53 -5.92
C GLY A 44 15.38 5.55 -6.90
N GLY A 45 15.32 4.80 -8.01
CA GLY A 45 16.32 4.89 -9.07
C GLY A 45 16.33 6.26 -9.75
N PHE A 46 15.14 6.83 -9.99
CA PHE A 46 14.99 8.15 -10.59
C PHE A 46 15.56 9.26 -9.72
N GLY A 47 15.18 9.31 -8.44
CA GLY A 47 15.65 10.36 -7.55
C GLY A 47 17.15 10.27 -7.22
N GLN A 48 17.82 9.17 -7.55
CA GLN A 48 19.28 9.01 -7.48
C GLN A 48 19.99 9.43 -8.77
N GLY A 49 19.25 9.73 -9.84
CA GLY A 49 19.81 10.00 -11.18
C GLY A 49 20.24 8.74 -11.94
N ASN A 50 19.96 7.54 -11.41
CA ASN A 50 20.32 6.26 -12.04
C ASN A 50 19.32 5.83 -13.13
N VAL A 51 18.10 6.35 -13.08
CA VAL A 51 17.00 6.03 -14.00
C VAL A 51 16.38 7.33 -14.50
N SER A 52 16.02 7.41 -15.79
CA SER A 52 15.30 8.58 -16.30
C SER A 52 13.90 8.67 -15.70
N GLY A 53 13.37 9.90 -15.51
CA GLY A 53 12.00 10.09 -15.02
C GLY A 53 10.96 9.38 -15.89
N ARG A 54 11.16 9.39 -17.21
CA ARG A 54 10.29 8.67 -18.16
C ARG A 54 10.32 7.16 -17.94
N SER A 55 11.49 6.56 -17.74
CA SER A 55 11.63 5.13 -17.46
C SER A 55 10.96 4.76 -16.14
N ALA A 56 11.17 5.54 -15.09
CA ALA A 56 10.52 5.32 -13.80
C ALA A 56 9.00 5.48 -13.90
N GLY A 57 8.53 6.48 -14.66
CA GLY A 57 7.12 6.69 -14.94
C GLY A 57 6.47 5.50 -15.66
N VAL A 58 7.13 4.91 -16.66
CA VAL A 58 6.62 3.72 -17.35
C VAL A 58 6.52 2.51 -16.41
N VAL A 59 7.55 2.26 -15.61
CA VAL A 59 7.52 1.16 -14.63
C VAL A 59 6.40 1.38 -13.61
N SER A 60 6.25 2.60 -13.10
CA SER A 60 5.16 2.97 -12.18
C SER A 60 3.79 2.80 -12.81
N ALA A 61 3.62 3.18 -14.08
CA ALA A 61 2.36 3.04 -14.80
C ALA A 61 1.96 1.56 -14.97
N VAL A 62 2.91 0.70 -15.35
CA VAL A 62 2.69 -0.74 -15.51
C VAL A 62 2.37 -1.38 -14.16
N ALA A 63 3.17 -1.11 -13.13
CA ALA A 63 2.93 -1.61 -11.78
C ALA A 63 1.59 -1.15 -11.20
N GLY A 64 1.23 0.12 -11.43
CA GLY A 64 -0.05 0.67 -11.03
C GLY A 64 -1.24 0.01 -11.74
N LEU A 65 -1.15 -0.18 -13.06
CA LEU A 65 -2.16 -0.91 -13.83
C LEU A 65 -2.33 -2.34 -13.32
N LEU A 66 -1.22 -3.05 -13.08
CA LEU A 66 -1.26 -4.39 -12.49
C LEU A 66 -1.91 -4.36 -11.11
N GLY A 67 -1.60 -3.39 -10.26
CA GLY A 67 -2.22 -3.20 -8.95
C GLY A 67 -3.73 -2.95 -9.02
N VAL A 68 -4.21 -2.14 -9.97
CA VAL A 68 -5.65 -1.90 -10.19
C VAL A 68 -6.36 -3.18 -10.66
N ILE A 69 -5.75 -3.91 -11.60
CA ILE A 69 -6.26 -5.20 -12.06
C ILE A 69 -6.30 -6.19 -10.88
N TRP A 70 -5.25 -6.19 -10.04
CA TRP A 70 -5.16 -7.03 -8.84
C TRP A 70 -6.23 -6.68 -7.79
N ALA A 71 -6.52 -5.40 -7.61
CA ALA A 71 -7.61 -4.94 -6.75
C ALA A 71 -8.97 -5.49 -7.20
N ALA A 72 -9.22 -5.57 -8.51
CA ALA A 72 -10.44 -6.15 -9.04
C ALA A 72 -10.56 -7.66 -8.69
N PHE A 73 -9.45 -8.39 -8.67
CA PHE A 73 -9.42 -9.78 -8.21
C PHE A 73 -9.64 -9.92 -6.69
N LEU A 74 -9.36 -8.89 -5.89
CA LEU A 74 -9.65 -8.87 -4.45
C LEU A 74 -11.14 -8.61 -4.13
N VAL A 75 -11.91 -7.98 -5.02
CA VAL A 75 -13.32 -7.66 -4.78
C VAL A 75 -14.17 -8.91 -4.54
N PHE A 76 -13.81 -10.04 -5.17
CA PHE A 76 -14.53 -11.31 -5.07
C PHE A 76 -13.62 -12.43 -4.55
N PRO A 77 -12.97 -12.25 -3.39
CA PRO A 77 -13.39 -13.03 -2.20
C PRO A 77 -13.09 -12.39 -0.82
N VAL A 78 -12.52 -11.17 -0.75
CA VAL A 78 -11.69 -10.79 0.42
C VAL A 78 -12.30 -9.74 1.34
N ASP A 79 -12.93 -8.69 0.78
CA ASP A 79 -13.57 -7.54 1.45
C ASP A 79 -13.34 -6.31 0.57
N ALA A 80 -14.39 -5.51 0.37
CA ALA A 80 -14.37 -4.32 -0.47
C ALA A 80 -13.43 -3.23 0.07
N ALA A 81 -13.22 -3.13 1.40
CA ALA A 81 -12.35 -2.11 1.96
C ALA A 81 -10.87 -2.38 1.61
N SER A 82 -10.42 -3.63 1.72
CA SER A 82 -9.07 -4.05 1.33
C SER A 82 -8.83 -3.85 -0.18
N ALA A 83 -9.81 -4.22 -1.02
CA ALA A 83 -9.76 -3.99 -2.46
C ALA A 83 -9.71 -2.49 -2.81
N ALA A 84 -10.45 -1.65 -2.09
CA ALA A 84 -10.44 -0.20 -2.30
C ALA A 84 -9.07 0.42 -1.98
N VAL A 85 -8.43 0.00 -0.88
CA VAL A 85 -7.08 0.47 -0.53
C VAL A 85 -6.08 0.05 -1.61
N VAL A 86 -6.06 -1.22 -2.01
CA VAL A 86 -5.19 -1.70 -3.09
C VAL A 86 -5.47 -0.93 -4.38
N GLY A 87 -6.73 -0.80 -4.79
CA GLY A 87 -7.11 -0.06 -6.00
C GLY A 87 -6.63 1.40 -5.97
N ALA A 88 -6.76 2.07 -4.82
CA ALA A 88 -6.34 3.45 -4.65
C ALA A 88 -4.82 3.64 -4.80
N PHE A 89 -4.01 2.75 -4.21
CA PHE A 89 -2.56 2.77 -4.40
C PHE A 89 -2.14 2.41 -5.82
N GLY A 90 -2.75 1.38 -6.43
CA GLY A 90 -2.54 1.05 -7.83
C GLY A 90 -2.83 2.23 -8.76
N PHE A 91 -3.94 2.94 -8.50
CA PHE A 91 -4.29 4.14 -9.25
C PHE A 91 -3.30 5.29 -9.05
N ALA A 92 -2.78 5.49 -7.83
CA ALA A 92 -1.74 6.49 -7.59
C ALA A 92 -0.48 6.20 -8.40
N PHE A 93 0.01 4.96 -8.43
CA PHE A 93 1.17 4.61 -9.25
C PHE A 93 0.91 4.74 -10.75
N LEU A 94 -0.30 4.41 -11.19
CA LEU A 94 -0.73 4.60 -12.58
C LEU A 94 -0.76 6.09 -12.95
N SER A 95 -1.39 6.91 -12.10
CA SER A 95 -1.48 8.36 -12.26
C SER A 95 -0.09 9.01 -12.28
N GLY A 96 0.75 8.75 -11.27
CA GLY A 96 2.11 9.30 -11.21
C GLY A 96 2.95 8.86 -12.41
N GLY A 97 2.80 7.60 -12.83
CA GLY A 97 3.45 7.07 -14.01
C GLY A 97 3.05 7.77 -15.31
N ILE A 98 1.76 8.01 -15.52
CA ILE A 98 1.24 8.76 -16.67
C ILE A 98 1.75 10.20 -16.65
N HIS A 99 1.63 10.89 -15.51
CA HIS A 99 2.03 12.28 -15.41
C HIS A 99 3.51 12.47 -15.75
N THR A 100 4.38 11.60 -15.23
CA THR A 100 5.82 11.69 -15.51
C THR A 100 6.22 11.17 -16.89
N SER A 101 5.50 10.18 -17.45
CA SER A 101 5.84 9.64 -18.77
C SER A 101 5.44 10.55 -19.92
N PHE A 102 4.37 11.34 -19.72
CA PHE A 102 3.77 12.24 -20.70
C PHE A 102 3.95 13.73 -20.37
N ASP A 103 4.76 14.05 -19.36
CA ASP A 103 5.08 15.43 -18.96
C ASP A 103 3.83 16.27 -18.61
N VAL A 104 2.85 15.62 -17.96
CA VAL A 104 1.65 16.27 -17.45
C VAL A 104 1.94 16.83 -16.07
N ASP A 105 1.42 18.03 -15.79
CA ASP A 105 1.58 18.72 -14.50
C ASP A 105 1.28 17.79 -13.31
N LEU A 106 2.26 17.69 -12.40
CA LEU A 106 2.22 16.81 -11.23
C LEU A 106 1.41 17.38 -10.06
N ALA A 107 0.99 18.65 -10.10
CA ALA A 107 0.25 19.27 -9.00
C ALA A 107 -1.01 18.46 -8.60
N GLY A 108 -1.83 18.10 -9.59
CA GLY A 108 -3.03 17.30 -9.36
C GLY A 108 -2.73 15.91 -8.76
N HIS A 109 -1.66 15.27 -9.24
CA HIS A 109 -1.18 13.99 -8.69
C HIS A 109 -0.64 14.15 -7.25
N GLY A 110 0.06 15.24 -6.96
CA GLY A 110 0.52 15.56 -5.61
C GLY A 110 -0.63 15.65 -4.62
N LEU A 111 -1.74 16.29 -4.98
CA LEU A 111 -2.94 16.35 -4.13
C LEU A 111 -3.56 14.97 -3.91
N LEU A 112 -3.63 14.13 -4.95
CA LEU A 112 -4.05 12.75 -4.81
C LEU A 112 -3.18 12.01 -3.79
N CYS A 113 -1.86 12.15 -3.88
CA CYS A 113 -0.94 11.55 -2.91
C CYS A 113 -1.19 12.05 -1.48
N LEU A 114 -1.45 13.35 -1.28
CA LEU A 114 -1.78 13.87 0.04
C LEU A 114 -3.07 13.28 0.62
N VAL A 115 -4.11 13.13 -0.20
CA VAL A 115 -5.37 12.50 0.22
C VAL A 115 -5.13 11.04 0.61
N LEU A 116 -4.38 10.31 -0.20
CA LEU A 116 -4.04 8.91 0.08
C LEU A 116 -3.15 8.77 1.30
N ALA A 117 -2.30 9.76 1.61
CA ALA A 117 -1.55 9.77 2.85
C ALA A 117 -2.48 9.82 4.08
N GLY A 118 -3.54 10.63 4.00
CA GLY A 118 -4.58 10.67 5.03
C GLY A 118 -5.28 9.32 5.21
N VAL A 119 -5.70 8.68 4.10
CA VAL A 119 -6.28 7.33 4.12
C VAL A 119 -5.31 6.31 4.74
N SER A 120 -4.05 6.35 4.32
CA SER A 120 -3.00 5.45 4.81
C SER A 120 -2.75 5.63 6.31
N ALA A 121 -2.79 6.86 6.82
CA ALA A 121 -2.63 7.13 8.24
C ALA A 121 -3.79 6.58 9.08
N ILE A 122 -5.03 6.69 8.58
CA ILE A 122 -6.22 6.10 9.24
C ILE A 122 -6.10 4.57 9.28
N VAL A 123 -5.71 3.96 8.14
CA VAL A 123 -5.49 2.51 8.06
C VAL A 123 -4.37 2.07 8.99
N ALA A 124 -3.23 2.77 8.98
CA ALA A 124 -2.12 2.50 9.90
C ALA A 124 -2.56 2.58 11.36
N TRP A 125 -3.36 3.60 11.71
CA TRP A 125 -3.88 3.78 13.05
C TRP A 125 -4.73 2.60 13.52
N SER A 126 -5.55 2.04 12.62
CA SER A 126 -6.39 0.87 12.92
C SER A 126 -5.59 -0.39 13.27
N PHE A 127 -4.33 -0.47 12.82
CA PHE A 127 -3.41 -1.56 13.15
C PHE A 127 -2.59 -1.32 14.44
N THR A 128 -2.68 -0.13 15.05
CA THR A 128 -1.92 0.20 16.28
C THR A 128 -2.48 -0.48 17.53
N PHE A 129 -3.75 -0.93 17.48
CA PHE A 129 -4.40 -1.70 18.54
C PHE A 129 -4.44 -3.16 18.11
N PRO A 130 -3.47 -4.00 18.53
CA PRO A 130 -3.21 -5.28 17.89
C PRO A 130 -4.35 -6.27 18.11
N LEU A 131 -4.92 -6.75 17.01
CA LEU A 131 -5.80 -7.92 16.96
C LEU A 131 -5.07 -9.18 16.42
N SER A 132 -3.84 -9.01 15.91
CA SER A 132 -2.99 -10.09 15.39
C SER A 132 -1.50 -9.73 15.51
N GLU A 133 -0.64 -10.74 15.44
CA GLU A 133 0.83 -10.60 15.47
C GLU A 133 1.37 -9.80 14.25
N MET A 134 0.59 -9.69 13.18
CA MET A 134 0.95 -8.99 11.95
C MET A 134 0.63 -7.49 11.96
N ALA A 135 -0.23 -7.04 12.88
CA ALA A 135 -0.69 -5.66 12.92
C ALA A 135 0.47 -4.63 13.04
N PRO A 136 1.53 -4.86 13.83
CA PRO A 136 2.66 -3.92 13.89
C PRO A 136 3.40 -3.76 12.56
N TYR A 137 3.58 -4.85 11.79
CA TYR A 137 4.28 -4.81 10.50
C TYR A 137 3.46 -4.06 9.45
N LEU A 138 2.14 -4.32 9.39
CA LEU A 138 1.22 -3.60 8.52
C LEU A 138 1.13 -2.11 8.89
N ALA A 139 1.14 -1.77 10.19
CA ALA A 139 1.19 -0.39 10.64
C ALA A 139 2.46 0.31 10.16
N VAL A 140 3.63 -0.31 10.31
CA VAL A 140 4.91 0.23 9.82
C VAL A 140 4.91 0.41 8.30
N ALA A 141 4.39 -0.57 7.56
CA ALA A 141 4.26 -0.48 6.11
C ALA A 141 3.37 0.72 5.73
N MET A 142 2.19 0.86 6.34
CA MET A 142 1.28 1.97 6.04
C MET A 142 1.86 3.34 6.43
N TRP A 143 2.56 3.45 7.57
CA TRP A 143 3.28 4.67 7.92
C TRP A 143 4.42 5.01 6.96
N SER A 144 5.13 4.00 6.44
CA SER A 144 6.14 4.23 5.40
C SER A 144 5.52 4.75 4.10
N TYR A 145 4.31 4.29 3.74
CA TYR A 145 3.55 4.86 2.63
C TYR A 145 3.11 6.30 2.87
N VAL A 146 2.66 6.64 4.08
CA VAL A 146 2.34 8.03 4.45
C VAL A 146 3.53 8.93 4.15
N ALA A 147 4.72 8.54 4.59
CA ALA A 147 5.93 9.32 4.35
C ALA A 147 6.25 9.47 2.85
N VAL A 148 6.07 8.43 2.04
CA VAL A 148 6.32 8.47 0.60
C VAL A 148 5.32 9.40 -0.11
N LEU A 149 4.05 9.29 0.25
CA LEU A 149 2.97 10.06 -0.36
C LEU A 149 3.04 11.54 0.00
N VAL A 150 3.30 11.86 1.27
CA VAL A 150 3.58 13.24 1.73
C VAL A 150 4.84 13.77 1.05
N GLY A 151 5.85 12.91 0.88
CA GLY A 151 6.99 13.17 0.02
C GLY A 151 6.51 13.66 -1.33
N PHE A 152 5.89 12.80 -2.15
CA PHE A 152 5.45 13.12 -3.50
C PHE A 152 4.67 14.45 -3.59
N PHE A 153 3.75 14.69 -2.66
CA PHE A 153 3.06 15.98 -2.57
C PHE A 153 4.04 17.15 -2.39
N GLY A 154 4.94 17.06 -1.42
CA GLY A 154 5.97 18.07 -1.19
C GLY A 154 6.85 18.31 -2.42
N GLY A 155 7.19 17.25 -3.16
CA GLY A 155 7.97 17.34 -4.40
C GLY A 155 7.23 18.05 -5.53
N ALA A 156 5.95 17.74 -5.71
CA ALA A 156 5.12 18.32 -6.76
C ALA A 156 4.92 19.83 -6.60
N TYR A 157 4.94 20.35 -5.36
CA TYR A 157 4.63 21.76 -5.06
C TYR A 157 5.82 22.61 -4.63
N TYR A 158 6.79 22.01 -3.93
CA TYR A 158 7.87 22.73 -3.24
C TYR A 158 9.26 22.15 -3.51
N GLY A 159 9.37 21.20 -4.43
CA GLY A 159 10.56 20.38 -4.64
C GLY A 159 11.87 21.18 -4.71
N THR A 160 12.84 20.77 -3.90
CA THR A 160 14.24 21.21 -3.94
C THR A 160 15.15 20.00 -4.12
N ASP A 161 16.42 20.19 -4.46
CA ASP A 161 17.38 19.09 -4.65
C ASP A 161 17.53 18.22 -3.39
N ARG A 162 17.49 18.83 -2.19
CA ARG A 162 17.54 18.10 -0.91
C ARG A 162 16.27 17.29 -0.67
N TRP A 163 15.12 17.80 -1.10
CA TRP A 163 13.86 17.09 -1.03
C TRP A 163 13.89 15.83 -1.91
N LEU A 164 14.45 15.94 -3.12
CA LEU A 164 14.62 14.81 -4.04
C LEU A 164 15.41 13.69 -3.35
N GLN A 165 16.58 13.99 -2.77
CA GLN A 165 17.42 12.99 -2.09
C GLN A 165 16.71 12.25 -0.95
N ALA A 166 15.95 12.98 -0.11
CA ALA A 166 15.20 12.39 0.99
C ALA A 166 14.06 11.49 0.47
N PHE A 167 13.33 11.96 -0.55
CA PHE A 167 12.29 11.20 -1.23
C PHE A 167 12.84 9.91 -1.87
N THR A 168 14.03 9.98 -2.45
CA THR A 168 14.71 8.84 -3.07
C THR A 168 15.05 7.75 -2.06
N GLY A 169 15.70 8.12 -0.96
CA GLY A 169 16.09 7.16 0.08
C GLY A 169 14.86 6.50 0.71
N LEU A 170 13.81 7.28 0.94
CA LEU A 170 12.56 6.81 1.50
C LEU A 170 11.81 5.88 0.53
N SER A 171 11.72 6.22 -0.76
CA SER A 171 11.09 5.37 -1.78
C SER A 171 11.80 4.03 -1.93
N TYR A 172 13.14 4.03 -1.91
CA TYR A 172 13.92 2.80 -2.00
C TYR A 172 13.75 1.92 -0.75
N LEU A 173 13.80 2.53 0.44
CA LEU A 173 13.58 1.84 1.71
C LEU A 173 12.19 1.19 1.75
N THR A 174 11.14 1.96 1.44
CA THR A 174 9.75 1.46 1.41
C THR A 174 9.57 0.40 0.34
N GLY A 175 10.13 0.62 -0.86
CA GLY A 175 10.02 -0.30 -1.99
C GLY A 175 10.66 -1.67 -1.72
N VAL A 176 11.84 -1.69 -1.11
CA VAL A 176 12.56 -2.93 -0.83
C VAL A 176 12.09 -3.59 0.47
N LEU A 177 12.03 -2.84 1.57
CA LEU A 177 11.86 -3.44 2.89
C LEU A 177 10.40 -3.65 3.27
N THR A 178 9.55 -2.64 3.13
CA THR A 178 8.17 -2.72 3.66
C THR A 178 7.19 -3.32 2.68
N THR A 179 7.53 -3.37 1.39
CA THR A 179 6.59 -3.79 0.33
C THR A 179 7.13 -4.96 -0.49
N GLY A 180 8.36 -4.87 -0.99
CA GLY A 180 9.01 -5.97 -1.71
C GLY A 180 9.26 -7.21 -0.84
N LEU A 181 10.07 -7.06 0.22
CA LEU A 181 10.40 -8.18 1.11
C LEU A 181 9.16 -8.71 1.84
N TYR A 182 8.33 -7.82 2.38
CA TYR A 182 7.11 -8.22 3.07
C TYR A 182 6.11 -8.92 2.14
N GLY A 183 5.91 -8.40 0.92
CA GLY A 183 5.08 -9.05 -0.10
C GLY A 183 5.59 -10.45 -0.46
N ALA A 184 6.90 -10.62 -0.60
CA ALA A 184 7.51 -11.92 -0.85
C ALA A 184 7.32 -12.91 0.33
N LEU A 185 7.43 -12.42 1.57
CA LEU A 185 7.21 -13.24 2.76
C LEU A 185 5.75 -13.70 2.90
N LEU A 186 4.78 -12.85 2.53
CA LEU A 186 3.37 -13.21 2.48
C LEU A 186 3.11 -14.29 1.41
N ILE A 187 3.63 -14.10 0.18
CA ILE A 187 3.43 -15.08 -0.91
C ILE A 187 4.00 -16.45 -0.57
N THR A 188 5.15 -16.49 0.09
CA THR A 188 5.83 -17.75 0.45
C THR A 188 5.22 -18.44 1.68
N GLY A 189 4.24 -17.83 2.34
CA GLY A 189 3.59 -18.39 3.53
C GLY A 189 4.47 -18.39 4.77
N TYR A 190 5.63 -17.72 4.73
CA TYR A 190 6.48 -17.51 5.92
C TYR A 190 5.82 -16.58 6.94
N VAL A 191 4.84 -15.80 6.50
CA VAL A 191 4.07 -14.81 7.25
C VAL A 191 2.61 -15.00 6.83
N GLY A 192 1.74 -15.45 7.74
CA GLY A 192 0.30 -15.71 7.49
C GLY A 192 -0.61 -14.96 8.45
N PHE A 193 -1.83 -14.65 8.00
CA PHE A 193 -2.89 -14.04 8.83
C PHE A 193 -3.50 -15.04 9.80
#